data_AF-A0A959V4D9-F1
#
_entry.id   AF-A0A959V4D9-F1
#
_cell.length_a   1.000
_cell.length_b   1.000
_cell.length_c   1.000
_cell.angle_alpha   90.00
_cell.angle_beta   90.00
_cell.angle_gamma   90.00
#
_symmetry.space_group_name_H-M   'P 1'
#
loop_
_entity.id
_entity.type
_entity.pdbx_description
1 polymer ?
#
loop_
_entity_poly.entity_id
_entity_poly.type
_entity_poly.pdbx_seq_one_letter_code
_entity_poly.pdbx_strand_id
1 'polypeptide(L)'
;QQALLVLLNKQDHPSWDLKHAISFLIRTGRNLMHEAHRNLNRMPTQRLDEYLGERIALVEDGEEVQLAEAQRKARKRIVKKVMDRLAPRQRAVLVGFVCEGRRFRELAQEVGYASENAAKKAKCIAMNRVRREANAEWASRAA
;
A
#
# COMPACT_ATOMS: atom_id res chain seq x y z
N GLN A 1 2.38 4.69 22.71
CA GLN A 1 3.41 4.44 21.68
C GLN A 1 4.15 3.11 21.83
N GLN A 2 4.13 2.43 22.99
CA GLN A 2 4.82 1.13 23.20
C GLN A 2 4.21 -0.09 22.47
N ALA A 3 2.92 -0.09 22.15
CA ALA A 3 2.23 -1.26 21.57
C ALA A 3 2.69 -1.64 20.14
N LEU A 4 3.25 -0.69 19.37
CA LEU A 4 3.63 -0.90 17.97
C LEU A 4 5.04 -1.52 17.83
N LEU A 5 5.91 -1.32 18.83
CA LEU A 5 7.26 -1.88 18.88
C LEU A 5 7.28 -3.36 19.23
N VAL A 6 6.33 -3.83 20.05
CA VAL A 6 6.16 -5.24 20.44
C VAL A 6 5.71 -6.11 19.25
N LEU A 7 5.00 -5.51 18.28
CA LEU A 7 4.42 -6.19 17.12
C LEU A 7 5.43 -6.62 16.04
N LEU A 8 6.60 -5.98 15.98
CA LEU A 8 7.58 -6.18 14.90
C LEU A 8 8.71 -7.13 15.29
N ASN A 9 8.77 -7.56 16.54
CA ASN A 9 9.80 -8.47 17.01
C ASN A 9 9.27 -9.91 17.01
N LYS A 10 9.72 -10.73 16.05
CA LYS A 10 9.34 -12.15 15.93
C LYS A 10 9.68 -12.99 17.17
N GLN A 11 10.52 -12.47 18.07
CA GLN A 11 10.94 -13.14 19.29
C GLN A 11 9.82 -13.26 20.33
N ASP A 12 8.87 -12.31 20.37
CA ASP A 12 7.83 -12.29 21.41
C ASP A 12 6.60 -13.13 21.05
N HIS A 13 6.34 -13.34 19.76
CA HIS A 13 5.17 -14.08 19.26
C HIS A 13 5.52 -15.00 18.06
N PRO A 14 6.20 -16.14 18.30
CA PRO A 14 6.66 -17.05 17.24
C PRO A 14 5.53 -17.72 16.44
N SER A 15 4.29 -17.69 16.93
CA SER A 15 3.10 -18.24 16.26
C SER A 15 2.33 -17.24 15.38
N TRP A 16 2.73 -15.96 15.36
CA TRP A 16 2.06 -14.95 14.54
C TRP A 16 2.49 -15.06 13.07
N ASP A 17 1.66 -15.71 12.27
CA ASP A 17 1.72 -15.58 10.81
C ASP A 17 1.32 -14.15 10.38
N LEU A 18 1.83 -13.69 9.23
CA LEU A 18 1.60 -12.36 8.67
C LEU A 18 0.11 -12.00 8.59
N LYS A 19 -0.76 -12.99 8.34
CA LYS A 19 -2.22 -12.83 8.34
C LYS A 19 -2.76 -12.39 9.70
N HIS A 20 -2.23 -12.93 10.79
CA HIS A 20 -2.63 -12.56 12.16
C HIS A 20 -2.17 -11.15 12.50
N ALA A 21 -0.95 -10.79 12.12
CA ALA A 21 -0.43 -9.43 12.28
C ALA A 21 -1.29 -8.40 11.52
N ILE A 22 -1.63 -8.68 10.25
CA ILE A 22 -2.50 -7.80 9.44
C ILE A 22 -3.90 -7.70 10.07
N SER A 23 -4.50 -8.83 10.45
CA SER A 23 -5.82 -8.85 11.10
C SER A 23 -5.84 -8.05 12.42
N PHE A 24 -4.79 -8.21 13.23
CA PHE A 24 -4.60 -7.45 14.46
C PHE A 24 -4.49 -5.95 14.20
N LEU A 25 -3.67 -5.53 13.22
CA LEU A 25 -3.52 -4.12 12.86
C LEU A 25 -4.82 -3.51 12.36
N ILE A 26 -5.56 -4.22 11.50
CA ILE A 26 -6.87 -3.77 11.00
C ILE A 26 -7.86 -3.62 12.18
N ARG A 27 -7.91 -4.60 13.08
CA ARG A 27 -8.80 -4.56 14.25
C ARG A 27 -8.45 -3.40 15.19
N THR A 28 -7.17 -3.20 15.47
CA THR A 28 -6.69 -2.11 16.32
C THR A 28 -6.99 -0.75 15.68
N GLY A 29 -6.72 -0.59 14.39
CA GLY A 29 -7.07 0.63 13.65
C GLY A 29 -8.56 0.93 13.67
N ARG A 30 -9.41 -0.09 13.47
CA ARG A 30 -10.87 0.04 13.55
C ARG A 30 -11.35 0.46 14.94
N ASN A 31 -10.77 -0.10 15.99
CA ASN A 31 -11.11 0.26 17.37
C ASN A 31 -10.72 1.71 17.69
N LEU A 32 -9.54 2.15 17.25
CA LEU A 32 -9.11 3.55 17.38
C LEU A 32 -10.04 4.50 16.64
N MET A 33 -10.48 4.14 15.44
CA MET A 33 -11.46 4.93 14.69
C MET A 33 -12.80 5.04 15.40
N HIS A 34 -13.33 3.94 15.95
CA HIS A 34 -14.57 3.95 16.73
C HIS A 34 -14.44 4.74 18.02
N GLU A 35 -13.29 4.67 18.70
CA GLU A 35 -13.01 5.47 19.89
C GLU A 35 -12.95 6.96 19.56
N ALA A 36 -12.23 7.35 18.52
CA ALA A 36 -12.20 8.72 18.03
C ALA A 36 -13.61 9.24 17.70
N HIS A 37 -14.42 8.42 17.01
CA HIS A 37 -15.80 8.79 16.67
C HIS A 37 -16.70 8.94 17.91
N ARG A 38 -16.59 8.05 18.89
CA ARG A 38 -17.32 8.17 20.16
C ARG A 38 -16.89 9.40 20.96
N ASN A 39 -15.60 9.72 20.96
CA ASN A 39 -15.07 10.89 21.64
C ASN A 39 -15.58 12.19 21.00
N LEU A 40 -15.63 12.24 19.66
CA LEU A 40 -16.24 13.35 18.93
C LEU A 40 -17.74 13.50 19.26
N ASN A 41 -18.50 12.41 19.28
CA ASN A 41 -19.94 12.45 19.59
C ASN A 41 -20.26 12.79 21.06
N ARG A 42 -19.28 12.68 21.96
CA ARG A 42 -19.41 13.05 23.38
C ARG A 42 -18.92 14.46 23.69
N MET A 43 -18.32 15.16 22.71
CA MET A 43 -17.90 16.55 22.91
C MET A 43 -19.12 17.48 22.96
N PRO A 44 -19.14 18.46 23.89
CA PRO A 44 -20.14 19.52 23.87
C PRO A 44 -20.06 20.28 22.55
N THR A 45 -21.21 20.62 21.95
CA THR A 45 -21.32 21.18 20.60
C THR A 45 -20.43 22.40 20.38
N GLN A 46 -20.33 23.31 21.36
CA GLN A 46 -19.44 24.49 21.29
C GLN A 46 -17.94 24.13 21.20
N ARG A 47 -17.49 23.08 21.90
CA ARG A 47 -16.12 22.56 21.82
C ARG A 47 -15.89 21.75 20.56
N LEU A 48 -16.93 21.11 20.03
CA LEU A 48 -16.86 20.37 18.79
C LEU A 48 -16.69 21.32 17.60
N ASP A 49 -17.40 22.46 17.58
CA ASP A 49 -17.28 23.47 16.52
C ASP A 49 -15.92 24.18 16.55
N GLU A 50 -15.35 24.47 17.73
CA GLU A 50 -13.97 24.96 17.85
C GLU A 50 -12.95 23.89 17.40
N TYR A 51 -13.10 22.64 17.87
CA TYR A 51 -12.19 21.55 17.53
C TYR A 51 -12.24 21.17 16.04
N LEU A 52 -13.43 21.16 15.45
CA LEU A 52 -13.62 20.94 14.01
C LEU A 52 -13.20 22.17 13.22
N GLY A 53 -13.47 23.39 13.66
CA GLY A 53 -13.02 24.62 13.00
C GLY A 53 -11.50 24.71 12.90
N GLU A 54 -10.78 24.45 13.99
CA GLU A 54 -9.32 24.40 14.01
C GLU A 54 -8.75 23.28 13.14
N ARG A 55 -9.39 22.09 13.14
CA ARG A 55 -8.93 20.94 12.34
C ARG A 55 -9.32 20.99 10.87
N ILE A 56 -10.48 21.55 10.54
CA ILE A 56 -10.90 21.76 9.16
C ILE A 56 -10.05 22.85 8.53
N ALA A 57 -9.69 23.91 9.26
CA ALA A 57 -8.70 24.89 8.82
C ALA A 57 -7.33 24.23 8.50
N LEU A 58 -6.88 23.27 9.32
CA LEU A 58 -5.67 22.47 9.05
C LEU A 58 -5.79 21.51 7.86
N VAL A 59 -7.00 21.18 7.39
CA VAL A 59 -7.25 20.33 6.21
C VAL A 59 -7.56 21.17 4.96
N GLU A 60 -8.06 22.39 5.15
CA GLU A 60 -8.33 23.39 4.12
C GLU A 60 -7.08 24.15 3.66
N ASP A 61 -5.96 24.06 4.38
CA ASP A 61 -4.60 24.19 3.82
C ASP A 61 -4.28 23.00 2.88
N GLY A 62 -5.20 22.76 1.94
CA GLY A 62 -5.29 21.64 1.04
C GLY A 62 -4.16 21.57 0.02
N GLU A 63 -3.16 22.46 0.10
CA GLU A 63 -1.94 22.34 -0.68
C GLU A 63 -1.21 21.03 -0.37
N GLU A 64 -1.11 20.61 0.90
CA GLU A 64 -0.38 19.37 1.23
C GLU A 64 -1.14 18.13 0.73
N VAL A 65 -2.47 18.12 0.87
CA VAL A 65 -3.34 17.04 0.38
C VAL A 65 -3.33 16.99 -1.15
N GLN A 66 -3.44 18.14 -1.82
CA GLN A 66 -3.40 18.25 -3.27
C GLN A 66 -2.01 17.89 -3.82
N LEU A 67 -0.94 18.30 -3.15
CA LEU A 67 0.43 17.94 -3.47
C LEU A 67 0.64 16.43 -3.32
N ALA A 68 0.15 15.83 -2.23
CA ALA A 68 0.21 14.38 -2.02
C ALA A 68 -0.59 13.61 -3.08
N GLU A 69 -1.78 14.08 -3.46
CA GLU A 69 -2.60 13.53 -4.54
C GLU A 69 -1.88 13.65 -5.89
N ALA A 70 -1.30 14.81 -6.19
CA ALA A 70 -0.53 15.07 -7.41
C ALA A 70 0.71 14.17 -7.50
N GLN A 71 1.47 14.05 -6.41
CA GLN A 71 2.60 13.12 -6.32
C GLN A 71 2.15 11.66 -6.49
N ARG A 72 1.03 11.26 -5.89
CA ARG A 72 0.47 9.92 -6.06
C ARG A 72 0.08 9.66 -7.52
N LYS A 73 -0.56 10.62 -8.19
CA LYS A 73 -0.89 10.53 -9.64
C LYS A 73 0.37 10.45 -10.50
N ALA A 74 1.38 11.26 -10.21
CA ALA A 74 2.66 11.24 -10.91
C ALA A 74 3.38 9.89 -10.76
N ARG A 75 3.46 9.34 -9.53
CA ARG A 75 4.03 8.01 -9.28
C ARG A 75 3.27 6.91 -10.02
N LYS A 76 1.93 6.95 -10.03
CA LYS A 76 1.11 5.99 -10.81
C LYS A 76 1.43 6.04 -12.31
N ARG A 77 1.62 7.22 -12.88
CA ARG A 77 1.99 7.38 -14.31
C ARG A 77 3.35 6.76 -14.62
N ILE A 78 4.35 6.96 -13.76
CA ILE A 78 5.68 6.36 -13.91
C ILE A 78 5.58 4.84 -13.84
N VAL A 79 4.89 4.31 -12.83
CA VAL A 79 4.70 2.85 -12.70
C VAL A 79 4.02 2.30 -13.96
N LYS A 80 2.97 2.95 -14.47
CA LYS A 80 2.31 2.55 -15.73
C LYS A 80 3.29 2.53 -16.90
N LYS A 81 4.07 3.59 -17.10
CA LYS A 81 5.07 3.69 -18.17
C LYS A 81 6.11 2.58 -18.10
N VAL A 82 6.59 2.24 -16.90
CA VAL A 82 7.55 1.14 -16.71
C VAL A 82 6.89 -0.22 -16.95
N MET A 83 5.66 -0.42 -16.47
CA MET A 83 4.87 -1.62 -16.74
C MET A 83 4.65 -1.82 -18.24
N ASP A 84 4.41 -0.74 -18.99
CA ASP A 84 4.20 -0.76 -20.45
C ASP A 84 5.44 -1.19 -21.24
N ARG A 85 6.64 -1.13 -20.63
CA ARG A 85 7.91 -1.61 -21.21
C ARG A 85 8.24 -3.06 -20.85
N LEU A 86 7.51 -3.66 -19.90
CA LEU A 86 7.70 -5.07 -19.57
C LEU A 86 7.23 -5.95 -20.73
N ALA A 87 7.88 -7.10 -20.89
CA ALA A 87 7.42 -8.13 -21.81
C ALA A 87 5.97 -8.55 -21.44
N PRO A 88 5.09 -8.82 -22.42
CA PRO A 88 3.68 -9.13 -22.16
C PRO A 88 3.49 -10.23 -21.11
N ARG A 89 4.30 -11.29 -21.18
CA ARG A 89 4.25 -12.42 -20.24
C ARG A 89 4.63 -12.02 -18.81
N GLN A 90 5.65 -11.17 -18.67
CA GLN A 90 6.06 -10.64 -17.37
C GLN A 90 5.00 -9.72 -16.77
N ARG A 91 4.38 -8.87 -17.59
CA ARG A 91 3.28 -7.99 -17.18
C ARG A 91 2.08 -8.81 -16.73
N ALA A 92 1.65 -9.80 -17.50
CA ALA A 92 0.52 -10.66 -17.18
C ALA A 92 0.71 -11.40 -15.85
N VAL A 93 1.87 -12.02 -15.63
CA VAL A 93 2.17 -12.69 -14.36
C VAL A 93 2.19 -11.71 -13.19
N LEU A 94 2.71 -10.50 -13.39
CA LEU A 94 2.81 -9.50 -12.33
C LEU A 94 1.43 -8.95 -11.95
N VAL A 95 0.59 -8.62 -12.94
CA VAL A 95 -0.78 -8.15 -12.74
C VAL A 95 -1.63 -9.24 -12.12
N GLY A 96 -1.61 -10.45 -12.68
CA GLY A 96 -2.42 -11.56 -12.17
C GLY A 96 -2.08 -11.95 -10.73
N PHE A 97 -0.81 -11.85 -10.33
CA PHE A 97 -0.44 -12.11 -8.95
C PHE A 97 -0.76 -10.93 -8.01
N VAL A 98 -0.37 -9.70 -8.37
CA VAL A 98 -0.40 -8.55 -7.47
C VAL A 98 -1.79 -7.90 -7.39
N CYS A 99 -2.48 -7.80 -8.52
CA CYS A 99 -3.78 -7.14 -8.61
C CYS A 99 -4.94 -8.12 -8.46
N GLU A 100 -4.81 -9.33 -9.01
CA GLU A 100 -5.90 -10.32 -9.04
C GLU A 100 -5.74 -11.40 -7.97
N GLY A 101 -4.59 -11.48 -7.27
CA GLY A 101 -4.36 -12.44 -6.19
C GLY A 101 -4.29 -13.90 -6.65
N ARG A 102 -4.04 -14.15 -7.94
CA ARG A 102 -4.08 -15.49 -8.54
C ARG A 102 -2.87 -16.33 -8.17
N ARG A 103 -3.04 -17.65 -8.20
CA ARG A 103 -1.97 -18.60 -7.84
C ARG A 103 -0.98 -18.75 -9.00
N PHE A 104 0.30 -18.92 -8.68
CA PHE A 104 1.36 -19.05 -9.70
C PHE A 104 1.17 -20.26 -10.62
N ARG A 105 0.54 -21.34 -10.14
CA ARG A 105 0.23 -22.52 -10.96
C ARG A 105 -0.71 -22.17 -12.12
N GLU A 106 -1.77 -21.42 -11.84
CA GLU A 106 -2.74 -20.96 -12.83
C GLU A 106 -2.11 -19.96 -13.80
N LEU A 107 -1.36 -18.99 -13.25
CA LEU A 107 -0.66 -17.99 -14.07
C LEU A 107 0.40 -18.62 -14.98
N ALA A 108 1.08 -19.67 -14.52
CA ALA A 108 2.04 -20.39 -15.34
C ALA A 108 1.37 -21.06 -16.54
N GLN A 109 0.21 -21.69 -16.33
CA GLN A 109 -0.55 -22.33 -17.41
C GLN A 109 -1.10 -21.31 -18.41
N GLU A 110 -1.76 -20.25 -17.93
CA GLU A 110 -2.38 -19.25 -18.80
C GLU A 110 -1.35 -18.45 -19.62
N VAL A 111 -0.25 -18.04 -19.00
CA VAL A 111 0.80 -17.26 -19.66
C VAL A 111 1.79 -18.16 -20.43
N GLY A 112 1.71 -19.48 -20.24
CA GLY A 112 2.50 -20.51 -20.92
C GLY A 112 3.91 -20.75 -20.36
N TYR A 113 4.16 -20.41 -19.10
CA TYR A 113 5.43 -20.73 -18.45
C TYR A 113 5.56 -22.25 -18.22
N ALA A 114 6.77 -22.79 -18.41
CA ALA A 114 7.03 -24.22 -18.25
C ALA A 114 6.78 -24.76 -16.83
N SER A 115 6.77 -23.89 -15.82
CA SER A 115 6.49 -24.28 -14.44
C SER A 115 6.04 -23.10 -13.58
N GLU A 116 5.46 -23.43 -12.42
CA GLU A 116 5.15 -22.46 -11.37
C GLU A 116 6.40 -21.65 -10.94
N ASN A 117 7.55 -22.32 -10.84
CA ASN A 117 8.81 -21.68 -10.46
C ASN A 117 9.30 -20.70 -11.53
N ALA A 118 9.09 -21.00 -12.81
CA ALA A 118 9.38 -20.05 -13.90
C ALA A 118 8.50 -18.80 -13.79
N ALA A 119 7.22 -18.95 -13.48
CA ALA A 119 6.32 -17.82 -13.23
C ALA A 119 6.73 -17.00 -11.99
N LYS A 120 7.10 -17.64 -10.88
CA LYS A 120 7.65 -16.97 -9.68
C LYS A 120 8.90 -16.16 -10.00
N LYS A 121 9.85 -16.75 -10.73
CA LYS A 121 11.09 -16.09 -11.14
C LYS A 121 10.80 -14.91 -12.05
N ALA A 122 9.91 -15.07 -13.04
CA ALA A 122 9.48 -14.00 -13.92
C ALA A 122 8.83 -12.84 -13.16
N LYS A 123 7.96 -13.13 -12.18
CA LYS A 123 7.36 -12.12 -11.28
C LYS A 123 8.43 -11.36 -10.50
N CYS A 124 9.41 -12.07 -9.94
CA CYS A 124 10.48 -11.45 -9.15
C CYS A 124 11.33 -10.51 -10.01
N ILE A 125 11.75 -10.97 -11.19
CA ILE A 125 12.51 -10.16 -12.15
C ILE A 125 11.71 -8.93 -12.59
N ALA A 126 10.44 -9.12 -12.95
CA ALA A 126 9.56 -8.02 -13.37
C ALA A 126 9.36 -7.00 -12.24
N MET A 127 9.10 -7.45 -11.02
CA MET A 127 8.91 -6.57 -9.86
C MET A 127 10.18 -5.76 -9.54
N ASN A 128 11.34 -6.40 -9.53
CA ASN A 128 12.61 -5.72 -9.28
C ASN A 128 12.92 -4.69 -10.37
N ARG A 129 12.62 -5.03 -11.62
CA ARG A 129 12.75 -4.10 -12.74
C ARG A 129 11.84 -2.88 -12.58
N VAL A 130 10.55 -3.11 -12.27
CA VAL A 130 9.58 -2.02 -12.03
C VAL A 130 10.05 -1.12 -10.90
N ARG A 131 10.46 -1.70 -9.76
CA ARG A 131 10.93 -0.93 -8.60
C ARG A 131 12.15 -0.09 -8.94
N ARG A 132 13.16 -0.68 -9.60
CA ARG A 132 14.39 0.02 -9.97
C ARG A 132 14.14 1.16 -10.96
N GLU A 133 13.43 0.88 -12.05
CA GLU A 133 13.17 1.88 -13.10
C GLU A 133 12.22 2.99 -12.62
N ALA A 134 11.17 2.65 -11.87
CA ALA A 134 10.26 3.66 -11.34
C ALA A 134 10.95 4.58 -10.31
N ASN A 135 11.82 4.03 -9.46
CA ASN A 135 12.60 4.83 -8.52
C ASN A 135 13.61 5.73 -9.23
N ALA A 136 14.29 5.22 -10.26
CA ALA A 136 15.23 6.02 -11.05
C ALA A 136 14.52 7.16 -11.79
N GLU A 137 13.38 6.88 -12.42
CA GLU A 137 12.59 7.90 -13.12
C GLU A 137 11.99 8.93 -12.14
N TRP A 138 11.59 8.51 -10.94
CA TRP A 138 11.16 9.44 -9.89
C TRP A 138 12.30 10.34 -9.41
N ALA A 139 13.47 9.76 -9.13
CA ALA A 139 14.65 10.52 -8.70
C ALA A 139 15.09 11.54 -9.76
N SER A 140 15.07 11.17 -11.05
CA SER A 140 15.43 12.08 -12.15
C SER A 140 14.50 13.28 -12.34
N ARG A 141 13.28 13.24 -11.77
CA ARG A 141 12.32 14.35 -11.82
C ARG A 141 12.38 15.25 -10.59
N ALA A 142 13.06 14.81 -9.54
CA ALA A 142 13.22 15.54 -8.30
C ALA A 142 14.57 16.29 -8.22
N ALA A 143 15.48 15.99 -9.15
CA ALA A 143 16.73 16.71 -9.40
C ALA A 143 16.52 17.78 -10.46
#